data_AF-A0AAN8YLR0-F1
#
_entry.id   AF-A0AAN8YLR0-F1
#
_cell.length_a   1.000
_cell.length_b   1.000
_cell.length_c   1.000
_cell.angle_alpha   90.00
_cell.angle_beta   90.00
_cell.angle_gamma   90.00
#
_symmetry.space_group_name_H-M   'P 1'
#
loop_
_entity.id
_entity.type
_entity.pdbx_description
1 polymer ?
#
loop_
_entity_poly.entity_id
_entity_poly.type
_entity_poly.pdbx_seq_one_letter_code
_entity_poly.pdbx_strand_id
1 'polypeptide(L)'
;MIEKNINTLICSLDYKNYKTEIKTADAQDSFKDGVIVLVTGYLTGRDKLKRKFAQTFFLAPQDKGYFVLNDVFRYVEESEIDTVSEVINGTEDVQSEVLTPDPGRRSSTC
;
A
#
# COMPACT_ATOMS: atom_id res chain seq x y z
N MET A 1 14.21 13.17 -24.36
CA MET A 1 15.37 12.43 -23.78
C MET A 1 15.04 11.66 -22.50
N ILE A 2 13.82 11.78 -21.94
CA ILE A 2 13.41 11.10 -20.69
C ILE A 2 12.85 9.68 -20.94
N GLU A 3 12.12 9.44 -22.03
CA GLU A 3 11.48 8.15 -22.31
C GLU A 3 12.46 6.97 -22.52
N LYS A 4 13.61 7.21 -23.18
CA LYS A 4 14.59 6.14 -23.44
C LYS A 4 15.17 5.54 -22.16
N ASN A 5 15.20 6.29 -21.06
CA ASN A 5 15.80 5.83 -19.80
C ASN A 5 14.86 4.93 -18.98
N ILE A 6 13.54 5.11 -19.10
CA ILE A 6 12.56 4.34 -18.31
C ILE A 6 12.54 2.88 -18.76
N ASN A 7 12.48 2.63 -20.08
CA ASN A 7 12.50 1.26 -20.59
C ASN A 7 13.81 0.54 -20.24
N THR A 8 14.95 1.23 -20.35
CA THR A 8 16.25 0.68 -19.95
C THR A 8 16.28 0.36 -18.46
N LEU A 9 15.78 1.25 -17.59
CA LEU A 9 15.69 1.00 -16.16
C LEU A 9 14.82 -0.22 -15.85
N ILE A 10 13.60 -0.28 -16.40
CA ILE A 10 12.68 -1.41 -16.21
C ILE A 10 13.31 -2.72 -16.68
N CYS A 11 13.98 -2.73 -17.84
CA CYS A 11 14.64 -3.94 -18.34
C CYS A 11 15.88 -4.32 -17.52
N SER A 12 16.56 -3.35 -16.90
CA SER A 12 17.70 -3.60 -16.01
C SER A 12 17.29 -4.15 -14.65
N LEU A 13 16.04 -3.89 -14.24
CA LEU A 13 15.47 -4.40 -13.01
C LEU A 13 15.05 -5.86 -13.25
N ASP A 14 15.59 -6.75 -12.43
CA ASP A 14 15.39 -8.19 -12.54
C ASP A 14 14.02 -8.64 -11.98
N TYR A 15 12.94 -7.99 -12.43
CA TYR A 15 11.58 -8.22 -11.94
C TYR A 15 11.10 -9.66 -12.16
N LYS A 16 11.66 -10.37 -13.14
CA LYS A 16 11.32 -11.78 -13.40
C LYS A 16 11.69 -12.71 -12.25
N ASN A 17 12.68 -12.33 -11.45
CA ASN A 17 13.13 -13.11 -10.28
C ASN A 17 12.49 -12.63 -8.97
N TYR A 18 11.55 -11.68 -9.03
CA TYR A 18 10.74 -11.31 -7.88
C TYR A 18 9.48 -12.16 -7.80
N LYS A 19 9.11 -12.57 -6.59
CA LYS A 19 7.78 -13.11 -6.30
C LYS A 19 6.89 -11.96 -5.81
N THR A 20 5.77 -11.75 -6.50
CA THR A 20 4.78 -10.73 -6.14
C THR A 20 3.56 -11.36 -5.48
N GLU A 21 3.09 -10.77 -4.40
CA GLU A 21 1.82 -11.11 -3.74
C GLU A 21 0.96 -9.84 -3.64
N ILE A 22 -0.14 -9.79 -4.39
CA ILE A 22 -1.09 -8.67 -4.34
C ILE A 22 -1.99 -8.81 -3.11
N LYS A 23 -2.19 -7.70 -2.38
CA LYS A 23 -3.07 -7.63 -1.22
C LYS A 23 -4.36 -6.91 -1.54
N THR A 24 -4.25 -5.71 -2.13
CA THR A 24 -5.40 -4.97 -2.64
C THR A 24 -5.11 -4.45 -4.04
N ALA A 25 -6.16 -4.30 -4.82
CA ALA A 25 -6.16 -3.66 -6.12
C ALA A 25 -7.49 -2.93 -6.25
N ASP A 26 -7.44 -1.62 -6.04
CA ASP A 26 -8.61 -0.75 -6.01
C ASP A 26 -8.57 0.15 -7.24
N ALA A 27 -9.72 0.37 -7.86
CA ALA A 27 -9.85 1.19 -9.06
C ALA A 27 -10.92 2.25 -8.90
N GLN A 28 -10.66 3.44 -9.42
CA GLN A 28 -11.59 4.57 -9.38
C GLN A 28 -11.58 5.31 -10.71
N ASP A 29 -12.77 5.59 -11.24
CA ASP A 29 -12.94 6.48 -12.38
C ASP A 29 -12.36 7.86 -12.07
N SER A 30 -11.76 8.46 -13.09
CA SER A 30 -10.99 9.69 -12.97
C SER A 30 -11.30 10.64 -14.13
N PHE A 31 -10.50 11.69 -14.25
CA PHE A 31 -10.70 12.72 -15.26
C PHE A 31 -10.57 12.17 -16.68
N LYS A 32 -11.43 12.65 -17.60
CA LYS A 32 -11.45 12.29 -19.03
C LYS A 32 -11.50 10.78 -19.28
N ASP A 33 -12.43 10.10 -18.61
CA ASP A 33 -12.63 8.65 -18.72
C ASP A 33 -11.37 7.84 -18.38
N GLY A 34 -10.40 8.45 -17.70
CA GLY A 34 -9.24 7.75 -17.17
C GLY A 34 -9.61 6.97 -15.90
N VAL A 35 -8.74 6.05 -15.51
CA VAL A 35 -8.91 5.25 -14.29
C VAL A 35 -7.65 5.34 -13.45
N ILE A 36 -7.80 5.63 -12.16
CA ILE A 36 -6.70 5.50 -11.19
C ILE A 36 -6.79 4.10 -10.58
N VAL A 37 -5.67 3.39 -10.55
CA VAL A 37 -5.55 2.08 -9.91
C VAL A 37 -4.51 2.17 -8.80
N LEU A 38 -4.88 1.78 -7.58
CA LEU A 38 -3.97 1.64 -6.45
C LEU A 38 -3.79 0.16 -6.12
N VAL A 39 -2.55 -0.30 -6.14
CA VAL A 39 -2.17 -1.67 -5.83
C VAL A 39 -1.29 -1.67 -4.60
N THR A 40 -1.61 -2.51 -3.63
CA THR A 40 -0.74 -2.78 -2.48
C THR A 40 -0.38 -4.25 -2.44
N GLY A 41 0.81 -4.56 -1.93
CA GLY A 41 1.23 -5.95 -1.85
C GLY A 41 2.62 -6.12 -1.28
N TYR A 42 3.19 -7.28 -1.56
CA TYR A 42 4.53 -7.63 -1.17
C TYR A 42 5.36 -8.08 -2.37
N LEU A 43 6.61 -7.65 -2.40
CA LEU A 43 7.64 -8.09 -3.33
C LEU A 43 8.70 -8.84 -2.55
N THR A 44 8.98 -10.07 -2.96
CA THR A 44 10.06 -10.88 -2.40
C THR A 44 11.15 -11.03 -3.44
N GLY A 45 12.33 -10.46 -3.15
CA GLY A 45 13.50 -10.52 -4.03
C GLY A 45 14.32 -11.79 -3.84
N ARG A 46 15.47 -11.85 -4.51
CA ARG A 46 16.44 -12.97 -4.39
C ARG A 46 17.04 -13.11 -2.99
N ASP A 47 17.09 -12.01 -2.25
CA ASP A 47 17.47 -11.95 -0.84
C ASP A 47 16.43 -12.64 0.08
N LYS A 48 15.30 -13.10 -0.47
CA LYS A 48 14.15 -13.67 0.24
C LYS A 48 13.52 -12.69 1.23
N LEU A 49 13.88 -11.41 1.16
CA LEU A 49 13.28 -10.37 1.98
C LEU A 49 11.96 -9.95 1.35
N LYS A 50 10.90 -10.08 2.14
CA LYS A 50 9.54 -9.70 1.76
C LYS A 50 9.33 -8.23 2.13
N ARG A 51 9.20 -7.37 1.13
CA ARG A 51 9.01 -5.92 1.32
C ARG A 51 7.60 -5.52 0.91
N LYS A 52 6.96 -4.66 1.71
CA LYS A 52 5.67 -4.04 1.35
C LYS A 52 5.89 -3.05 0.21
N PHE A 53 4.94 -2.96 -0.71
CA PHE A 53 4.93 -1.95 -1.75
C PHE A 53 3.54 -1.35 -1.93
N ALA A 54 3.53 -0.13 -2.46
CA ALA A 54 2.38 0.49 -3.07
C ALA A 54 2.74 0.93 -4.49
N GLN A 55 1.84 0.71 -5.43
CA GLN A 55 1.98 1.13 -6.81
C GLN A 55 0.69 1.77 -7.30
N THR A 56 0.80 2.90 -7.98
CA THR A 56 -0.35 3.62 -8.53
C THR A 56 -0.19 3.78 -10.02
N PHE A 57 -1.24 3.47 -10.76
CA PHE A 57 -1.33 3.67 -12.20
C PHE A 57 -2.40 4.71 -12.52
N PHE A 58 -2.11 5.57 -13.48
CA PHE A 58 -3.15 6.30 -14.20
C PHE A 58 -3.31 5.69 -15.59
N LEU A 59 -4.48 5.13 -15.84
CA LEU A 59 -4.87 4.53 -17.11
C LEU A 59 -5.60 5.59 -17.93
N ALA A 60 -5.02 5.97 -19.07
CA ALA A 60 -5.66 6.88 -20.01
C ALA A 60 -6.33 6.09 -21.14
N PRO A 61 -7.53 6.50 -21.60
CA PRO A 61 -8.25 5.80 -22.65
C PRO A 61 -7.56 5.91 -24.02
N GLN A 62 -7.75 4.90 -24.86
CA GLN A 62 -7.38 4.83 -26.28
C GLN A 62 -8.58 4.37 -27.11
N ASP A 63 -8.48 4.43 -28.44
CA ASP A 63 -9.50 3.89 -29.37
C ASP A 63 -9.90 2.44 -29.02
N LYS A 64 -8.95 1.66 -28.49
CA LYS A 64 -9.17 0.28 -28.02
C LYS A 64 -8.49 0.04 -26.68
N GLY A 65 -9.18 0.37 -25.59
CA GLY A 65 -8.76 0.06 -24.22
C GLY A 65 -8.01 1.20 -23.56
N TYR A 66 -6.99 0.88 -22.76
CA TYR A 66 -6.25 1.84 -21.95
C TYR A 66 -4.74 1.63 -22.10
N PHE A 67 -3.99 2.70 -21.89
CA PHE A 67 -2.55 2.61 -21.64
C PHE A 67 -2.19 3.23 -20.30
N VAL A 68 -1.08 2.77 -19.72
CA VAL A 68 -0.53 3.35 -18.51
C VAL A 68 0.17 4.66 -18.88
N LEU A 69 -0.44 5.79 -18.51
CA LEU A 69 0.16 7.11 -18.71
C LEU A 69 1.08 7.49 -17.56
N ASN A 70 0.70 7.15 -16.32
CA ASN A 70 1.56 7.32 -15.15
C ASN A 70 1.71 6.00 -14.40
N ASP A 71 2.92 5.71 -13.92
CA ASP A 71 3.25 4.58 -13.05
C ASP A 71 4.15 5.08 -11.93
N VAL A 72 3.68 4.99 -10.69
CA VAL A 72 4.43 5.37 -9.50
C VAL A 72 4.54 4.17 -8.59
N PHE A 73 5.76 3.71 -8.34
CA PHE A 73 6.06 2.59 -7.45
C PHE A 73 6.85 3.06 -6.23
N ARG A 74 6.52 2.52 -5.05
CA ARG A 74 7.26 2.78 -3.81
C ARG A 74 7.29 1.55 -2.89
N TYR A 75 8.46 1.25 -2.33
CA TYR A 75 8.54 0.39 -1.15
C TYR A 75 8.05 1.12 0.09
N VAL A 76 7.20 0.46 0.87
CA VAL A 76 6.73 0.99 2.14
C VAL A 76 7.65 0.46 3.23
N GLU A 77 8.44 1.36 3.82
CA GLU A 77 9.24 1.03 5.00
C GLU A 77 8.31 0.79 6.18
N GLU A 78 8.54 -0.30 6.90
CA GLU A 78 7.97 -0.52 8.22
C GLU A 78 9.00 0.06 9.18
N SER A 79 8.76 1.26 9.70
CA SER A 79 9.61 1.80 10.75
C SER A 79 9.60 0.82 11.92
N GLU A 80 10.78 0.38 12.37
CA GLU A 80 10.97 -0.43 13.57
C GLU A 80 10.49 0.36 14.80
N ILE A 81 9.18 0.39 15.03
CA ILE A 81 8.59 0.97 16.24
C ILE A 81 7.60 -0.06 16.78
N ASP A 82 7.98 -0.58 17.94
CA ASP A 82 7.18 -1.23 18.99
C ASP A 82 6.78 -2.71 18.83
N THR A 83 7.74 -3.60 19.12
CA THR A 83 7.46 -4.81 19.93
C THR A 83 8.51 -4.99 21.04
N VAL A 84 8.66 -3.99 21.92
CA VAL A 84 9.13 -4.23 23.29
C VAL A 84 7.94 -4.04 24.23
N SER A 85 7.02 -5.00 24.23
CA SER A 85 6.01 -5.08 25.27
C SER A 85 5.46 -6.50 25.35
N GLU A 86 6.17 -7.35 26.08
CA GLU A 86 5.58 -8.43 26.91
C GLU A 86 6.64 -8.92 27.91
N VAL A 87 7.01 -8.05 28.87
CA VAL A 87 7.57 -8.47 30.16
C VAL A 87 6.76 -7.79 31.25
N ILE A 88 5.60 -8.34 31.59
CA ILE A 88 4.94 -8.12 32.88
C ILE A 88 4.12 -9.36 33.23
N ASN A 89 4.77 -10.34 33.87
CA ASN A 89 4.06 -11.21 34.81
C ASN A 89 3.73 -10.37 36.04
N GLY A 90 2.59 -9.66 35.99
CA GLY A 90 2.00 -8.96 37.12
C GLY A 90 0.96 -9.84 37.78
N THR A 91 1.27 -10.28 39.00
CA THR A 91 0.32 -10.87 39.96
C THR A 91 -0.82 -9.91 40.31
N GLU A 92 -1.97 -10.52 40.63
CA GLU A 92 -3.28 -10.04 41.06
C GLU A 92 -3.28 -8.77 41.95
N ASP A 93 -4.22 -7.82 41.75
CA ASP A 93 -5.44 -7.66 42.60
C ASP A 93 -6.28 -6.38 42.29
N VAL A 94 -7.59 -6.60 42.03
CA VAL A 94 -8.82 -5.88 42.48
C VAL A 94 -9.20 -4.40 42.15
N GLN A 95 -10.47 -4.31 41.70
CA GLN A 95 -11.54 -3.27 41.79
C GLN A 95 -11.65 -2.06 40.81
N SER A 96 -12.57 -2.25 39.85
CA SER A 96 -13.75 -1.43 39.49
C SER A 96 -13.77 0.10 39.66
N GLU A 97 -14.02 0.80 38.56
CA GLU A 97 -15.06 1.85 38.50
C GLU A 97 -15.60 2.00 37.07
N VAL A 98 -16.93 1.91 36.95
CA VAL A 98 -17.69 2.05 35.70
C VAL A 98 -17.94 3.53 35.46
N LEU A 99 -17.44 4.07 34.34
CA LEU A 99 -17.86 5.39 33.84
C LEU A 99 -18.71 5.19 32.58
N THR A 100 -19.98 5.58 32.70
CA THR A 100 -21.00 5.53 31.64
C THR A 100 -20.64 6.42 30.44
N PRO A 101 -20.97 6.01 29.19
CA PRO A 101 -20.71 6.84 28.01
C PRO A 101 -21.73 7.99 27.88
N ASP A 102 -21.22 9.21 27.70
CA ASP A 102 -22.00 10.40 27.34
C ASP A 102 -22.45 10.31 25.85
N PRO A 103 -23.76 10.38 25.53
CA PRO A 103 -24.23 10.21 24.16
C PRO A 103 -24.22 11.55 23.43
N GLY A 104 -23.15 11.88 22.71
CA GLY A 104 -23.15 13.17 22.03
C GLY A 104 -21.98 13.59 21.16
N ARG A 105 -21.62 12.84 20.12
CA ARG A 105 -21.11 13.49 18.88
C ARG A 105 -21.23 12.60 17.66
N ARG A 106 -22.30 12.79 16.89
CA ARG A 106 -22.34 12.44 15.48
C ARG A 106 -21.38 13.41 14.76
N SER A 107 -20.25 12.91 14.28
CA SER A 107 -19.54 13.56 13.17
C SER A 107 -19.78 12.71 11.94
N SER A 108 -20.79 13.14 11.18
CA SER A 108 -20.96 12.79 9.79
C SER A 108 -19.81 13.38 8.99
N THR A 109 -19.07 12.55 8.26
CA THR A 109 -18.39 13.04 7.06
C THR A 109 -18.31 11.93 6.03
N CYS A 110 -18.51 12.37 4.79
CA CYS A 110 -18.74 11.63 3.56
C CYS A 110 -17.66 10.61 3.20
#